data_AF-A0A9E0KU51-F1
#
_entry.id   AF-A0A9E0KU51-F1
#
_cell.length_a   1.000
_cell.length_b   1.000
_cell.length_c   1.000
_cell.angle_alpha   90.00
_cell.angle_beta   90.00
_cell.angle_gamma   90.00
#
_symmetry.space_group_name_H-M   'P 1'
#
loop_
_entity.id
_entity.type
_entity.pdbx_description
1 polymer ?
#
loop_
_entity_poly.entity_id
_entity_poly.type
_entity_poly.pdbx_seq_one_letter_code
_entity_poly.pdbx_strand_id
1 'polypeptide(L)'
;MRDNLTAGPLSDGACDEIANYLTAAERDLFYRFTYADQWHSYRVFRTLHEAGYNHPDLLTAALLHDIGKIHCPLSAWDRTLIVVGGGLFPERAEVWGRGSVESWRRPFVARAQHPAWGAEMAAEAGVRPTVVEIIRRHQDEIDGDESEEDRLLIALQWADDRN
;
A
#
# COMPACT_ATOMS: atom_id res chain seq x y z
N MET A 1 7.54 8.23 -29.02
CA MET A 1 8.85 8.48 -28.39
C MET A 1 8.63 9.37 -27.19
N ARG A 2 8.60 8.77 -26.00
CA ARG A 2 8.77 9.36 -24.66
C ARG A 2 8.84 8.16 -23.73
N ASP A 3 10.05 7.87 -23.30
CA ASP A 3 10.39 6.77 -22.41
C ASP A 3 9.67 7.00 -21.08
N ASN A 4 8.61 6.23 -20.85
CA ASN A 4 8.18 5.96 -19.49
C ASN A 4 9.38 5.24 -18.86
N LEU A 5 10.04 5.89 -17.90
CA LEU A 5 10.97 5.24 -16.98
C LEU A 5 10.17 4.19 -16.18
N THR A 6 9.86 3.06 -16.80
CA THR A 6 9.33 1.89 -16.10
C THR A 6 10.41 1.44 -15.15
N ALA A 7 10.13 1.54 -13.85
CA ALA A 7 10.98 0.98 -12.83
C ALA A 7 11.32 -0.47 -13.20
N GLY A 8 12.62 -0.81 -13.15
CA GLY A 8 13.06 -2.19 -13.32
C GLY A 8 12.76 -3.02 -12.06
N PRO A 9 13.03 -4.34 -12.08
CA PRO A 9 12.89 -5.18 -10.89
C PRO A 9 13.73 -4.65 -9.72
N LEU A 10 13.39 -5.06 -8.50
CA LEU A 10 14.26 -4.87 -7.33
C LEU A 10 15.65 -5.46 -7.61
N SER A 11 16.67 -4.87 -7.00
CA SER A 11 18.02 -5.46 -7.02
C SER A 11 18.05 -6.77 -6.24
N ASP A 12 18.98 -7.66 -6.56
CA ASP A 12 19.17 -8.93 -5.84
C ASP A 12 19.33 -8.71 -4.33
N GLY A 13 20.11 -7.69 -3.94
CA GLY A 13 20.28 -7.32 -2.53
C GLY A 13 18.99 -6.86 -1.84
N ALA A 14 18.11 -6.15 -2.55
CA ALA A 14 16.81 -5.77 -2.01
C ALA A 14 15.86 -6.98 -1.90
N CYS A 15 15.90 -7.90 -2.88
CA CYS A 15 15.18 -9.17 -2.81
C CYS A 15 15.64 -10.03 -1.63
N ASP A 16 16.94 -10.12 -1.39
CA ASP A 16 17.52 -10.86 -0.26
C ASP A 16 17.12 -10.22 1.07
N GLU A 17 17.09 -8.89 1.15
CA GLU A 17 16.71 -8.16 2.36
C GLU A 17 15.25 -8.45 2.76
N ILE A 18 14.30 -8.27 1.83
CA ILE A 18 12.87 -8.52 2.12
C ILE A 18 12.58 -10.00 2.42
N ALA A 19 13.38 -10.93 1.89
CA ALA A 19 13.22 -12.36 2.13
C ALA A 19 13.45 -12.76 3.60
N ASN A 20 14.12 -11.91 4.39
CA ASN A 20 14.26 -12.11 5.84
C ASN A 20 13.01 -11.74 6.63
N TYR A 21 12.09 -10.97 6.04
CA TYR A 21 10.88 -10.44 6.71
C TYR A 21 9.59 -11.05 6.18
N LEU A 22 9.62 -11.62 4.97
CA LEU A 22 8.48 -12.24 4.32
C LEU A 22 8.68 -13.75 4.22
N THR A 23 7.65 -14.50 4.60
CA THR A 23 7.48 -15.92 4.27
C THR A 23 7.35 -16.13 2.76
N ALA A 24 7.40 -17.39 2.30
CA ALA A 24 7.23 -17.68 0.88
C ALA A 24 5.89 -17.17 0.31
N ALA A 25 4.79 -17.38 1.03
CA ALA A 25 3.46 -16.92 0.60
C ALA A 25 3.34 -15.39 0.59
N GLU A 26 3.93 -14.71 1.57
CA GLU A 26 3.99 -13.24 1.61
C GLU A 26 4.84 -12.66 0.47
N ARG A 27 5.95 -13.33 0.11
CA ARG A 27 6.74 -12.95 -1.07
C ARG A 27 5.97 -13.14 -2.37
N ASP A 28 5.22 -14.22 -2.49
CA ASP A 28 4.38 -14.46 -3.67
C ASP A 28 3.34 -13.33 -3.84
N LEU A 29 2.78 -12.82 -2.74
CA LEU A 29 1.96 -11.60 -2.78
C LEU A 29 2.78 -10.38 -3.20
N PHE A 30 3.92 -10.12 -2.56
CA PHE A 30 4.77 -8.97 -2.84
C PHE A 30 5.14 -8.89 -4.33
N TYR A 31 5.51 -10.00 -4.95
CA TYR A 31 5.90 -10.02 -6.37
C TYR A 31 4.74 -9.84 -7.35
N ARG A 32 3.48 -9.80 -6.89
CA ARG A 32 2.33 -9.39 -7.71
C ARG A 32 2.26 -7.88 -7.94
N PHE A 33 2.96 -7.08 -7.13
CA PHE A 33 3.07 -5.64 -7.35
C PHE A 33 3.71 -5.31 -8.70
N THR A 34 3.35 -4.15 -9.26
CA THR A 34 4.17 -3.57 -10.33
C THR A 34 5.56 -3.26 -9.80
N TYR A 35 6.58 -3.22 -10.66
CA TYR A 35 7.94 -2.87 -10.21
C TYR A 35 8.01 -1.51 -9.49
N ALA A 36 7.17 -0.54 -9.89
CA ALA A 36 7.10 0.75 -9.21
C ALA A 36 6.57 0.60 -7.76
N ASP A 37 5.53 -0.21 -7.58
CA ASP A 37 4.95 -0.46 -6.26
C ASP A 37 5.90 -1.30 -5.38
N GLN A 38 6.61 -2.29 -5.96
CA GLN A 38 7.65 -3.05 -5.25
C GLN A 38 8.74 -2.13 -4.69
N TRP A 39 9.25 -1.21 -5.53
CA TRP A 39 10.24 -0.23 -5.09
C TRP A 39 9.68 0.73 -4.05
N HIS A 40 8.43 1.17 -4.19
CA HIS A 40 7.79 2.04 -3.21
C HIS A 40 7.66 1.35 -1.85
N SER A 41 7.04 0.17 -1.78
CA SER A 41 6.91 -0.59 -0.53
C SER A 41 8.26 -0.94 0.09
N TYR A 42 9.28 -1.24 -0.73
CA TYR A 42 10.65 -1.44 -0.24
C TYR A 42 11.25 -0.17 0.40
N ARG A 43 11.04 1.02 -0.19
CA ARG A 43 11.53 2.27 0.41
C ARG A 43 10.80 2.63 1.71
N VAL A 44 9.50 2.36 1.82
CA VAL A 44 8.74 2.50 3.08
C VAL A 44 9.32 1.59 4.15
N PHE A 45 9.53 0.31 3.83
CA PHE A 45 10.21 -0.65 4.70
C PHE A 45 11.60 -0.15 5.15
N ARG A 46 12.44 0.32 4.21
CA ARG A 46 13.76 0.86 4.53
C ARG A 46 13.69 2.10 5.42
N THR A 47 12.76 2.99 5.16
CA THR A 47 12.55 4.21 5.97
C THR A 47 12.21 3.87 7.42
N LEU A 48 11.35 2.86 7.63
CA LEU A 48 11.04 2.36 8.97
C LEU A 48 12.25 1.71 9.63
N HIS A 49 12.93 0.83 8.91
CA HIS A 49 14.08 0.10 9.44
C HIS A 49 15.23 1.04 9.84
N GLU A 50 15.55 2.03 8.99
CA GLU A 50 16.57 3.04 9.25
C GLU A 50 16.21 4.00 10.39
N ALA A 51 14.90 4.21 10.64
CA ALA A 51 14.41 4.94 11.79
C ALA A 51 14.39 4.12 13.10
N GLY A 52 14.83 2.85 13.04
CA GLY A 52 14.95 1.97 14.20
C GLY A 52 13.67 1.19 14.54
N TYR A 53 12.64 1.22 13.68
CA TYR A 53 11.48 0.36 13.84
C TYR A 53 11.84 -1.08 13.50
N ASN A 54 11.61 -2.00 14.45
CA ASN A 54 11.94 -3.42 14.31
C ASN A 54 10.74 -4.35 14.56
N HIS A 55 9.53 -3.78 14.69
CA HIS A 55 8.34 -4.59 14.91
C HIS A 55 8.06 -5.43 13.65
N PRO A 56 8.06 -6.78 13.75
CA PRO A 56 7.98 -7.65 12.57
C PRO A 56 6.70 -7.42 11.77
N ASP A 57 5.57 -7.19 12.44
CA ASP A 57 4.30 -6.93 11.76
C ASP A 57 4.28 -5.59 11.03
N LEU A 58 4.96 -4.57 11.55
CA LEU A 58 5.06 -3.28 10.89
C LEU A 58 5.92 -3.36 9.63
N LEU A 59 7.04 -4.07 9.70
CA LEU A 59 7.93 -4.25 8.57
C LEU A 59 7.30 -5.14 7.48
N THR A 60 6.59 -6.20 7.86
CA THR A 60 5.79 -7.00 6.90
C THR A 60 4.65 -6.16 6.30
N ALA A 61 3.93 -5.37 7.11
CA ALA A 61 2.88 -4.49 6.62
C ALA A 61 3.43 -3.44 5.65
N ALA A 62 4.57 -2.81 5.95
CA ALA A 62 5.21 -1.85 5.04
C ALA A 62 5.44 -2.40 3.64
N LEU A 63 5.86 -3.66 3.56
CA LEU A 63 6.09 -4.37 2.31
C LEU A 63 4.80 -4.73 1.57
N LEU A 64 3.65 -4.85 2.25
CA LEU A 64 2.41 -5.40 1.67
C LEU A 64 1.20 -4.44 1.70
N HIS A 65 1.29 -3.28 2.36
CA HIS A 65 0.14 -2.41 2.68
C HIS A 65 -0.70 -2.02 1.47
N ASP A 66 -0.05 -1.89 0.32
CA ASP A 66 -0.66 -1.45 -0.91
C ASP A 66 -1.17 -2.58 -1.81
N ILE A 67 -1.10 -3.85 -1.38
CA ILE A 67 -1.28 -4.99 -2.30
C ILE A 67 -2.66 -5.00 -2.97
N GLY A 68 -3.68 -4.40 -2.35
CA GLY A 68 -4.99 -4.22 -2.96
C GLY A 68 -4.99 -3.34 -4.22
N LYS A 69 -3.97 -2.50 -4.45
CA LYS A 69 -3.84 -1.66 -5.66
C LYS A 69 -3.73 -2.51 -6.93
N ILE A 70 -3.34 -3.79 -6.85
CA ILE A 70 -3.27 -4.65 -8.04
C ILE A 70 -4.64 -4.91 -8.68
N HIS A 71 -5.73 -4.81 -7.92
CA HIS A 71 -7.09 -4.98 -8.45
C HIS A 71 -7.52 -3.82 -9.36
N CYS A 72 -6.85 -2.67 -9.25
CA CYS A 72 -7.08 -1.54 -10.14
C CYS A 72 -5.74 -0.89 -10.49
N PRO A 73 -5.00 -1.42 -11.47
CA PRO A 73 -3.77 -0.80 -11.95
C PRO A 73 -4.11 0.57 -12.54
N LEU A 74 -3.90 1.62 -11.76
CA LEU A 74 -4.15 2.99 -12.19
C LEU A 74 -3.07 3.41 -13.18
N SER A 75 -3.50 3.83 -14.38
CA SER A 75 -2.58 4.43 -15.34
C SER A 75 -2.10 5.78 -14.81
N ALA A 76 -0.97 6.29 -15.34
CA ALA A 76 -0.50 7.64 -15.00
C ALA A 76 -1.58 8.72 -15.23
N TRP A 77 -2.48 8.50 -16.19
CA TRP A 77 -3.63 9.37 -16.46
C TRP A 77 -4.70 9.32 -15.37
N ASP A 78 -4.95 8.15 -14.78
CA ASP A 78 -5.90 7.98 -13.67
C ASP A 78 -5.39 8.69 -12.40
N ARG A 79 -4.08 8.67 -12.14
CA ARG A 79 -3.45 9.41 -11.04
C ARG A 79 -3.61 10.92 -11.20
N THR A 80 -3.47 11.45 -12.42
CA THR A 80 -3.73 12.88 -12.69
C THR A 80 -5.19 13.25 -12.46
N LEU A 81 -6.15 12.39 -12.84
CA LEU A 81 -7.57 12.64 -12.59
C LEU A 81 -7.93 12.60 -11.11
N ILE A 82 -7.29 11.75 -10.29
CA ILE A 82 -7.45 11.77 -8.82
C ILE A 82 -6.96 13.11 -8.25
N VAL A 83 -5.76 13.56 -8.63
CA VAL A 83 -5.16 14.80 -8.08
C VAL A 83 -5.96 16.03 -8.52
N VAL A 84 -6.35 16.11 -9.79
CA VAL A 84 -7.12 17.25 -10.33
C VAL A 84 -8.58 17.21 -9.85
N GLY A 85 -9.19 16.03 -9.77
CA GLY A 85 -10.59 15.87 -9.35
C GLY A 85 -10.80 15.98 -7.84
N GLY A 86 -9.91 15.40 -7.03
CA GLY A 86 -9.95 15.45 -5.57
C GLY A 86 -9.67 16.85 -5.01
N GLY A 87 -8.78 17.62 -5.66
CA GLY A 87 -8.49 19.00 -5.27
C GLY A 87 -9.62 19.99 -5.57
N LEU A 88 -10.56 19.66 -6.46
CA LEU A 88 -11.64 20.56 -6.86
C LEU A 88 -12.98 20.28 -6.15
N PHE A 89 -13.24 19.05 -5.66
CA PHE A 89 -14.53 18.69 -5.04
C PHE A 89 -14.42 17.59 -3.96
N PRO A 90 -13.94 17.90 -2.74
CA PRO A 90 -13.70 16.92 -1.68
C PRO A 90 -14.96 16.15 -1.24
N GLU A 91 -16.10 16.82 -1.07
CA GLU A 91 -17.37 16.19 -0.62
C GLU A 91 -17.95 15.15 -1.63
N ARG A 92 -17.53 15.21 -2.90
CA ARG A 92 -18.01 14.27 -3.94
C ARG A 92 -17.15 13.03 -4.06
N ALA A 93 -15.89 13.09 -3.63
CA ALA A 93 -14.95 11.97 -3.69
C ALA A 93 -15.40 10.80 -2.79
N GLU A 94 -15.92 11.07 -1.60
CA GLU A 94 -16.48 10.05 -0.69
C GLU A 94 -17.69 9.32 -1.28
N VAL A 95 -18.57 10.06 -1.98
CA VAL A 95 -19.75 9.46 -2.64
C VAL A 95 -19.34 8.59 -3.83
N TRP A 96 -18.21 8.89 -4.48
CA TRP A 96 -17.72 8.15 -5.63
C TRP A 96 -16.94 6.88 -5.26
N GLY A 97 -16.35 6.82 -4.06
CA GLY A 97 -15.71 5.61 -3.51
C GLY A 97 -16.68 4.44 -3.27
N ARG A 98 -17.99 4.70 -3.23
CA ARG A 98 -19.06 3.70 -3.03
C ARG A 98 -19.68 3.15 -4.34
N GLY A 99 -19.15 3.53 -5.51
CA GLY A 99 -19.71 3.18 -6.83
C GLY A 99 -19.19 1.87 -7.43
N SER A 100 -19.86 1.36 -8.48
CA SER A 100 -19.44 0.15 -9.20
C SER A 100 -18.14 0.35 -9.99
N VAL A 101 -17.35 -0.73 -10.09
CA VAL A 101 -15.99 -0.80 -10.68
C VAL A 101 -15.97 -0.57 -12.21
N GLU A 102 -17.09 -0.22 -12.86
CA GLU A 102 -17.22 -0.13 -14.33
C GLU A 102 -17.40 1.29 -14.89
N SER A 103 -16.84 2.31 -14.23
CA SER A 103 -16.99 3.70 -14.70
C SER A 103 -15.75 4.56 -14.41
N TRP A 104 -15.73 5.80 -14.93
CA TRP A 104 -14.73 6.86 -14.67
C TRP A 104 -14.40 7.11 -13.19
N ARG A 105 -15.20 6.54 -12.28
CA ARG A 105 -15.04 6.54 -10.82
C ARG A 105 -14.09 5.47 -10.28
N ARG A 106 -13.64 4.55 -11.14
CA ARG A 106 -12.62 3.51 -10.85
C ARG A 106 -11.48 3.96 -9.94
N PRO A 107 -10.80 5.09 -10.20
CA PRO A 107 -9.73 5.56 -9.33
C PRO A 107 -10.15 5.83 -7.87
N PHE A 108 -11.36 6.36 -7.65
CA PHE A 108 -11.86 6.68 -6.31
C PHE A 108 -12.31 5.42 -5.56
N VAL A 109 -12.93 4.47 -6.26
CA VAL A 109 -13.28 3.15 -5.71
C VAL A 109 -12.02 2.37 -5.36
N ALA A 110 -11.02 2.38 -6.24
CA ALA A 110 -9.73 1.75 -5.98
C ALA A 110 -9.04 2.33 -4.75
N ARG A 111 -9.01 3.66 -4.62
CA ARG A 111 -8.50 4.33 -3.42
C ARG A 111 -9.29 3.93 -2.17
N ALA A 112 -10.62 3.91 -2.22
CA ALA A 112 -11.44 3.58 -1.05
C ALA A 112 -11.42 2.09 -0.67
N GLN A 113 -11.18 1.19 -1.62
CA GLN A 113 -11.34 -0.25 -1.41
C GLN A 113 -10.03 -1.04 -1.35
N HIS A 114 -8.91 -0.49 -1.84
CA HIS A 114 -7.63 -1.23 -1.80
C HIS A 114 -7.15 -1.61 -0.39
N PRO A 115 -7.45 -0.88 0.71
CA PRO A 115 -7.08 -1.38 2.04
C PRO A 115 -7.86 -2.66 2.37
N ALA A 116 -9.16 -2.69 2.07
CA ALA A 116 -10.02 -3.86 2.29
C ALA A 116 -9.62 -5.05 1.40
N TRP A 117 -9.42 -4.82 0.09
CA TRP A 117 -8.95 -5.87 -0.83
C TRP A 117 -7.57 -6.39 -0.44
N GLY A 118 -6.65 -5.49 -0.09
CA GLY A 118 -5.30 -5.87 0.33
C GLY A 118 -5.32 -6.74 1.58
N ALA A 119 -6.17 -6.40 2.55
CA ALA A 119 -6.36 -7.18 3.76
C ALA A 119 -6.98 -8.56 3.47
N GLU A 120 -7.95 -8.64 2.57
CA GLU A 120 -8.54 -9.92 2.14
C GLU A 120 -7.49 -10.82 1.47
N MET A 121 -6.73 -10.28 0.52
CA MET A 121 -5.64 -11.01 -0.15
C MET A 121 -4.56 -11.48 0.82
N ALA A 122 -4.18 -10.64 1.78
CA ALA A 122 -3.22 -10.98 2.82
C ALA A 122 -3.76 -12.11 3.71
N ALA A 123 -5.03 -12.03 4.13
CA ALA A 123 -5.66 -13.09 4.92
C ALA A 123 -5.70 -14.43 4.16
N GLU A 124 -6.05 -14.41 2.87
CA GLU A 124 -6.06 -15.61 2.01
C GLU A 124 -4.67 -16.25 1.86
N ALA A 125 -3.61 -15.45 1.85
CA ALA A 125 -2.23 -15.92 1.81
C ALA A 125 -1.70 -16.39 3.18
N GLY A 126 -2.53 -16.35 4.24
CA GLY A 126 -2.14 -16.77 5.58
C GLY A 126 -1.26 -15.77 6.32
N VAL A 127 -1.28 -14.50 5.91
CA VAL A 127 -0.57 -13.41 6.60
C VAL A 127 -1.12 -13.26 8.01
N ARG A 128 -0.25 -12.88 8.96
CA ARG A 128 -0.58 -12.75 10.38
C ARG A 128 -1.76 -11.77 10.60
N PRO A 129 -2.71 -12.05 11.51
CA PRO A 129 -3.91 -11.22 11.69
C PRO A 129 -3.61 -9.74 11.97
N THR A 130 -2.60 -9.44 12.78
CA THR A 130 -2.17 -8.05 13.07
C THR A 130 -1.72 -7.32 11.81
N VAL A 131 -0.93 -7.97 10.95
CA VAL A 131 -0.51 -7.39 9.67
C VAL A 131 -1.72 -7.15 8.76
N VAL A 132 -2.65 -8.09 8.69
CA VAL A 132 -3.90 -7.94 7.92
C VAL A 132 -4.70 -6.73 8.40
N GLU A 133 -4.78 -6.50 9.72
CA GLU A 133 -5.47 -5.34 10.28
C GLU A 133 -4.73 -4.02 9.97
N ILE A 134 -3.40 -4.02 10.06
CA ILE A 134 -2.59 -2.85 9.67
C ILE A 134 -2.83 -2.52 8.19
N ILE A 135 -2.82 -3.52 7.30
CA ILE A 135 -3.12 -3.35 5.87
C ILE A 135 -4.55 -2.80 5.68
N ARG A 136 -5.52 -3.29 6.45
CA ARG A 136 -6.92 -2.84 6.34
C ARG A 136 -7.09 -1.36 6.72
N ARG A 137 -6.37 -0.92 7.75
CA ARG A 137 -6.51 0.40 8.38
C ARG A 137 -5.44 1.42 7.97
N HIS A 138 -4.52 1.07 7.07
CA HIS A 138 -3.36 1.93 6.79
C HIS A 138 -3.70 3.34 6.29
N GLN A 139 -4.93 3.59 5.81
CA GLN A 139 -5.42 4.93 5.41
C GLN A 139 -6.43 5.55 6.35
N ASP A 140 -6.73 4.90 7.48
CA ASP A 140 -7.63 5.46 8.48
C ASP A 140 -7.03 6.72 9.09
N GLU A 141 -7.89 7.69 9.42
CA GLU A 141 -7.50 8.80 10.28
C GLU A 141 -7.40 8.29 11.72
N ILE A 142 -6.25 8.53 12.36
CA ILE A 142 -5.93 7.99 13.68
C ILE A 142 -5.94 9.11 14.69
N ASP A 143 -6.97 9.13 15.53
CA ASP A 143 -7.12 10.09 16.63
C ASP A 143 -6.36 9.60 17.87
N GLY A 144 -5.03 9.68 17.85
CA GLY A 144 -4.17 9.37 19.00
C GLY A 144 -3.41 8.04 18.90
N ASP A 145 -2.61 7.72 19.92
CA ASP A 145 -1.70 6.57 19.95
C ASP A 145 -2.00 5.59 21.11
N GLU A 146 -3.29 5.48 21.44
CA GLU A 146 -3.78 4.79 22.62
C GLU A 146 -3.47 3.29 22.59
N SER A 147 -3.49 2.66 21.40
CA SER A 147 -3.16 1.25 21.21
C SER A 147 -1.79 1.03 20.53
N GLU A 148 -1.23 -0.16 20.69
CA GLU A 148 -0.01 -0.55 19.94
C GLU A 148 -0.26 -0.55 18.43
N GLU A 149 -1.42 -1.03 17.99
CA GLU A 149 -1.81 -1.02 16.57
C GLU A 149 -1.85 0.40 16.00
N ASP A 150 -2.40 1.37 16.73
CA ASP A 150 -2.44 2.76 16.29
C ASP A 150 -1.02 3.34 16.17
N ARG A 151 -0.10 2.98 17.07
CA ARG A 151 1.32 3.38 16.94
C ARG A 151 1.99 2.77 15.71
N LEU A 152 1.69 1.51 15.40
CA LEU A 152 2.21 0.85 14.20
C LEU A 152 1.65 1.51 12.93
N LEU A 153 0.36 1.82 12.91
CA LEU A 153 -0.28 2.51 11.80
C LEU A 153 0.28 3.94 11.60
N ILE A 154 0.45 4.71 12.68
CA ILE A 154 1.08 6.04 12.63
C ILE A 154 2.50 5.95 12.07
N ALA A 155 3.28 4.96 12.52
CA ALA A 155 4.64 4.75 12.00
C ALA A 155 4.62 4.38 10.50
N LEU A 156 3.70 3.50 10.09
CA LEU A 156 3.53 3.11 8.70
C LEU A 156 3.17 4.31 7.82
N GLN A 157 2.17 5.10 8.22
CA GLN A 157 1.73 6.31 7.51
C GLN A 157 2.85 7.34 7.41
N TRP A 158 3.59 7.56 8.50
CA TRP A 158 4.75 8.45 8.51
C TRP A 158 5.82 8.04 7.49
N ALA A 159 6.08 6.74 7.34
CA ALA A 159 7.05 6.24 6.38
C ALA A 159 6.51 6.26 4.94
N ASP A 160 5.22 5.99 4.75
CA ASP A 160 4.54 6.02 3.45
C ASP A 160 4.53 7.43 2.84
N ASP A 161 4.16 8.44 3.64
CA ASP A 161 4.13 9.85 3.23
C ASP A 161 5.47 10.42 2.76
N ARG A 162 6.58 9.71 3.02
CA ARG A 162 7.94 10.10 2.65
C ARG A 162 8.42 9.48 1.34
N ASN A 163 7.65 8.59 0.70
CA ASN A 163 8.09 7.70 -0.39
C ASN A 163 7.21 7.68 -1.64
#